data_AF-A0A127BCB8-F1
#
_entry.id   AF-A0A127BCB8-F1
#
_cell.length_a   1.000
_cell.length_b   1.000
_cell.length_c   1.000
_cell.angle_alpha   90.00
_cell.angle_beta   90.00
_cell.angle_gamma   90.00
#
_symmetry.space_group_name_H-M   'P 1'
#
loop_
_entity.id
_entity.type
_entity.pdbx_description
1 polymer ?
#
loop_
_entity_poly.entity_id
_entity_poly.type
_entity_poly.pdbx_seq_one_letter_code
_entity_poly.pdbx_strand_id
1 'polypeptide(L)'
;MTKGAVEHLKRDELLAIIAHELGHVKKRHMLKGYTLSILPILPMTVLLKIGDKLPEAILTICVMLSFVVLVGGVLYRLTRFNLKCELEADEFAAELLGADTMIKALKKISEYEEIPMKTPKWFDVIYSHPSIEERIKNLRISQAKNEKTQNM
;
A
#
# COMPACT_ATOMS: atom_id res chain seq x y z
N MET A 1 0.58 5.75 12.73
CA MET A 1 0.76 5.01 14.00
C MET A 1 0.40 5.90 15.17
N THR A 2 -0.41 5.40 16.10
CA THR A 2 -0.75 6.05 17.37
C THR A 2 0.47 6.03 18.30
N LYS A 3 0.64 7.08 19.11
CA LYS A 3 1.78 7.18 20.03
C LYS A 3 1.78 6.06 21.10
N GLY A 4 0.61 5.51 21.42
CA GLY A 4 0.42 4.49 22.46
C GLY A 4 1.13 3.16 22.18
N ALA A 5 0.92 2.54 21.02
CA ALA A 5 1.55 1.26 20.70
C ALA A 5 3.09 1.31 20.69
N VAL A 6 3.66 2.43 20.26
CA VAL A 6 5.11 2.61 20.09
C VAL A 6 5.84 2.60 21.44
N GLU A 7 5.21 3.11 22.49
CA GLU A 7 5.78 3.17 23.85
C GLU A 7 5.93 1.80 24.51
N HIS A 8 5.20 0.79 24.02
CA HIS A 8 5.25 -0.58 24.52
C HIS A 8 6.15 -1.51 23.71
N LEU A 9 6.81 -1.01 22.66
CA LEU A 9 7.74 -1.78 21.83
C LEU A 9 9.12 -1.86 22.50
N LYS A 10 9.73 -3.04 22.46
CA LYS A 10 11.16 -3.19 22.78
C LYS A 10 11.97 -2.48 21.71
N ARG A 11 13.24 -2.17 22.02
CA ARG A 11 14.16 -1.45 21.12
C ARG A 11 14.18 -2.03 19.70
N ASP A 12 14.32 -3.35 19.55
CA ASP A 12 14.42 -3.99 18.24
C ASP A 12 13.09 -3.97 17.48
N GLU A 13 11.96 -4.06 18.19
CA GLU A 13 10.62 -3.96 17.61
C GLU A 13 10.35 -2.52 17.14
N LEU A 14 10.75 -1.53 17.93
CA LEU A 14 10.70 -0.12 17.57
C LEU A 14 11.57 0.18 16.34
N LEU A 15 12.79 -0.37 16.31
CA LEU A 15 13.68 -0.24 15.16
C LEU A 15 13.07 -0.89 13.92
N ALA A 16 12.35 -2.00 14.04
CA ALA A 16 11.65 -2.64 12.92
C ALA A 16 10.57 -1.74 12.32
N ILE A 17 9.81 -1.05 13.17
CA ILE A 17 8.83 -0.06 12.73
C ILE A 17 9.50 1.14 12.06
N ILE A 18 10.58 1.67 12.64
CA ILE A 18 11.34 2.75 12.01
C ILE A 18 11.91 2.32 10.66
N ALA A 19 12.40 1.08 10.54
CA ALA A 19 12.89 0.52 9.30
C ALA A 19 11.77 0.40 8.25
N HIS A 20 10.55 0.03 8.65
CA HIS A 20 9.38 0.03 7.77
C HIS A 20 9.08 1.44 7.23
N GLU A 21 9.03 2.46 8.09
CA GLU A 21 8.83 3.85 7.66
C GLU A 21 9.95 4.34 6.73
N LEU A 22 11.20 3.98 7.02
CA LEU A 22 12.33 4.22 6.13
C LEU A 22 12.19 3.48 4.79
N GLY A 23 11.54 2.32 4.77
CA GLY A 23 11.19 1.59 3.55
C GLY A 23 10.29 2.39 2.63
N HIS A 24 9.27 3.07 3.17
CA HIS A 24 8.41 3.97 2.39
C HIS A 24 9.20 5.12 1.76
N VAL A 25 10.13 5.71 2.52
CA VAL A 25 11.00 6.79 2.04
C VAL A 25 11.96 6.27 0.97
N LYS A 26 12.66 5.17 1.24
CA LYS A 26 13.66 4.55 0.36
C LYS A 26 13.06 4.18 -0.99
N LYS A 27 11.85 3.59 -0.99
CA LYS A 27 11.16 3.17 -2.21
C LYS A 27 10.32 4.27 -2.87
N ARG A 28 10.31 5.49 -2.30
CA ARG A 28 9.59 6.67 -2.79
C ARG A 28 8.10 6.40 -3.01
N HIS A 29 7.46 5.67 -2.09
CA HIS A 29 6.05 5.28 -2.22
C HIS A 29 5.13 6.49 -2.38
N MET A 30 5.37 7.57 -1.63
CA MET A 30 4.61 8.82 -1.73
C MET A 30 4.71 9.46 -3.12
N LEU A 31 5.92 9.60 -3.67
CA LEU A 31 6.12 10.19 -5.00
C LEU A 31 5.46 9.34 -6.11
N LYS A 32 5.62 8.02 -6.03
CA LYS A 32 4.96 7.07 -6.95
C LYS A 32 3.43 7.18 -6.85
N GLY A 33 2.89 7.27 -5.64
CA GLY A 33 1.46 7.50 -5.40
C GLY A 33 0.95 8.77 -6.08
N TYR A 34 1.67 9.89 -5.95
CA TYR A 34 1.32 11.14 -6.65
C TYR A 34 1.31 10.98 -8.17
N THR A 35 2.33 10.34 -8.74
CA THR A 35 2.35 10.12 -10.19
C THR A 35 1.17 9.27 -10.67
N LEU A 36 0.77 8.26 -9.87
CA LEU A 36 -0.37 7.40 -10.18
C LEU A 36 -1.73 8.12 -10.06
N SER A 37 -1.84 9.10 -9.15
CA SER A 37 -3.04 9.92 -8.98
C SER A 37 -3.23 10.99 -10.07
N ILE A 38 -2.13 11.56 -10.58
CA ILE A 38 -2.19 12.70 -11.53
C ILE A 38 -2.31 12.23 -12.98
N LEU A 39 -1.58 11.18 -13.38
CA LEU A 39 -1.56 10.67 -14.75
C LEU A 39 -2.96 10.46 -15.38
N PRO A 40 -3.97 9.95 -14.64
CA PRO A 40 -5.32 9.73 -15.17
C PRO A 40 -6.09 11.01 -15.51
N ILE A 41 -5.65 12.19 -15.07
CA ILE A 41 -6.28 13.48 -15.35
C ILE A 41 -5.96 13.96 -16.78
N LEU A 42 -4.84 13.52 -17.36
CA LEU A 42 -4.39 13.98 -18.69
C LEU A 42 -5.41 13.73 -19.81
N PRO A 43 -6.06 12.57 -19.93
CA PRO A 43 -7.11 12.35 -20.93
C PRO A 43 -8.30 13.31 -20.82
N MET A 44 -8.64 13.77 -19.61
CA MET A 44 -9.72 14.75 -19.40
C MET A 44 -9.37 16.10 -20.06
N THR A 45 -8.10 16.49 -20.04
CA THR A 45 -7.66 17.74 -20.68
C THR A 45 -7.79 17.70 -22.21
N VAL A 46 -7.70 16.50 -22.80
CA VAL A 46 -7.92 16.30 -24.24
C VAL A 46 -9.41 16.43 -24.56
N LEU A 47 -10.28 15.80 -23.75
CA LEU A 47 -11.73 15.87 -23.93
C LEU A 47 -12.25 17.31 -23.88
N LEU A 48 -11.73 18.13 -22.96
CA LEU A 48 -12.08 19.56 -22.87
C LEU A 48 -11.68 20.36 -24.13
N LYS A 49 -10.62 19.96 -24.84
CA LYS A 49 -10.16 20.67 -26.05
C LYS A 49 -10.94 20.29 -27.31
N ILE A 50 -11.51 19.09 -27.35
CA ILE A 50 -12.23 18.59 -28.53
C ILE A 50 -13.75 18.56 -28.34
N GLY A 51 -14.23 18.80 -27.11
CA GLY A 51 -15.63 18.68 -26.73
C GLY A 51 -16.57 19.53 -27.57
N ASP A 52 -16.19 20.77 -27.87
CA ASP A 52 -16.98 21.70 -28.69
C ASP A 52 -17.18 21.23 -30.14
N LYS A 53 -16.37 20.27 -30.59
CA LYS A 53 -16.46 19.67 -31.93
C LYS A 53 -17.31 18.39 -31.95
N LEU A 54 -17.76 17.91 -30.80
CA LEU A 54 -18.52 16.68 -30.67
C LEU A 54 -20.02 16.99 -30.55
N PRO A 55 -20.90 16.15 -31.14
CA PRO A 55 -22.32 16.18 -30.82
C PRO A 55 -22.53 16.01 -29.32
N GLU A 56 -23.50 16.73 -28.76
CA GLU A 56 -23.78 16.77 -27.31
C GLU A 56 -24.01 15.38 -26.69
N ALA A 57 -24.72 14.50 -27.40
CA ALA A 57 -24.95 13.12 -26.97
C ALA A 57 -23.64 12.32 -26.86
N ILE A 58 -22.71 12.52 -27.80
CA ILE A 58 -21.39 11.85 -27.79
C ILE A 58 -20.54 12.41 -26.65
N LEU A 59 -20.52 13.73 -26.47
CA LEU A 59 -19.79 14.37 -25.37
C LEU A 59 -20.27 13.86 -24.01
N THR A 60 -21.58 13.75 -23.81
CA THR A 60 -22.18 13.25 -22.56
C THR A 60 -21.74 11.82 -22.25
N ILE A 61 -21.77 10.93 -23.25
CA ILE A 61 -21.31 9.54 -23.11
C ILE A 61 -19.81 9.49 -22.78
N CYS A 62 -19.00 10.27 -23.49
CA CYS A 62 -17.56 10.35 -23.24
C CYS A 62 -17.24 10.84 -21.82
N VAL A 63 -17.94 11.84 -21.31
CA VAL A 63 -17.78 12.34 -19.95
C VAL A 63 -18.16 11.28 -18.92
N MET A 64 -19.30 10.61 -19.09
CA MET A 64 -19.76 9.56 -18.16
C MET A 64 -18.78 8.39 -18.11
N LEU A 65 -18.34 7.88 -19.26
CA LEU A 65 -17.37 6.79 -19.33
C LEU A 65 -16.03 7.22 -18.72
N SER A 66 -15.59 8.44 -19.00
CA SER A 66 -14.37 9.00 -18.42
C SER A 66 -14.48 9.09 -16.90
N PHE A 67 -15.63 9.49 -16.36
CA PHE A 67 -15.87 9.55 -14.92
C PHE A 67 -15.78 8.16 -14.26
N VAL A 68 -16.42 7.15 -14.85
CA VAL A 68 -16.39 5.77 -14.33
C VAL A 68 -14.96 5.20 -14.36
N VAL A 69 -14.26 5.37 -15.47
CA VAL A 69 -12.88 4.87 -15.64
C VAL A 69 -11.90 5.63 -14.75
N LEU A 70 -12.08 6.94 -14.61
CA LEU A 70 -11.25 7.80 -13.76
C LEU A 70 -11.49 7.44 -12.30
N VAL A 71 -12.70 7.59 -11.79
CA VAL A 71 -12.96 7.39 -10.36
C VAL A 71 -12.75 5.92 -9.98
N GLY A 72 -13.43 4.99 -10.64
CA GLY A 72 -13.33 3.57 -10.29
C GLY A 72 -11.95 2.99 -10.56
N GLY A 73 -11.40 3.26 -11.75
CA GLY A 73 -10.10 2.70 -12.17
C GLY A 73 -8.92 3.28 -11.40
N VAL A 74 -8.93 4.57 -11.08
CA VAL A 74 -7.86 5.20 -10.29
C VAL A 74 -7.91 4.77 -8.85
N LEU A 75 -9.09 4.77 -8.22
CA LEU A 75 -9.24 4.28 -6.84
C LEU A 75 -8.77 2.84 -6.72
N TYR A 76 -9.19 1.96 -7.64
CA TYR A 76 -8.72 0.58 -7.67
C TYR A 76 -7.19 0.47 -7.76
N ARG A 77 -6.57 1.21 -8.69
CA ARG A 77 -5.11 1.20 -8.86
C ARG A 77 -4.38 1.74 -7.63
N LEU A 78 -4.86 2.84 -7.05
CA LEU A 78 -4.27 3.46 -5.86
C LEU A 78 -4.36 2.53 -4.65
N THR A 79 -5.51 1.90 -4.41
CA THR A 79 -5.67 0.92 -3.32
C THR A 79 -4.70 -0.24 -3.48
N ARG A 80 -4.62 -0.84 -4.68
CA ARG A 80 -3.69 -1.95 -4.93
C ARG A 80 -2.24 -1.53 -4.76
N PHE A 81 -1.91 -0.31 -5.17
CA PHE A 81 -0.58 0.26 -5.00
C PHE A 81 -0.23 0.48 -3.53
N ASN A 82 -1.13 1.06 -2.73
CA ASN A 82 -0.91 1.29 -1.29
C ASN A 82 -0.71 -0.03 -0.54
N LEU A 83 -1.56 -1.03 -0.79
CA LEU A 83 -1.41 -2.36 -0.18
C LEU A 83 -0.05 -2.99 -0.52
N LYS A 84 0.43 -2.81 -1.76
CA LYS A 84 1.75 -3.30 -2.17
C LYS A 84 2.89 -2.55 -1.47
N CYS A 85 2.74 -1.24 -1.27
CA CYS A 85 3.74 -0.42 -0.58
C CYS A 85 3.98 -0.88 0.86
N GLU A 86 2.93 -1.28 1.57
CA GLU A 86 3.04 -1.85 2.93
C GLU A 86 3.88 -3.12 2.95
N LEU A 87 3.61 -4.05 2.02
CA LEU A 87 4.37 -5.31 1.91
C LEU A 87 5.83 -5.05 1.52
N GLU A 88 6.06 -4.12 0.60
CA GLU A 88 7.42 -3.73 0.18
C GLU A 88 8.22 -3.05 1.30
N ALA A 89 7.54 -2.33 2.21
CA ALA A 89 8.16 -1.70 3.37
C ALA A 89 8.45 -2.72 4.48
N ASP A 90 7.56 -3.70 4.70
CA ASP A 90 7.80 -4.83 5.60
C ASP A 90 9.01 -5.66 5.18
N GLU A 91 9.11 -5.96 3.89
CA GLU A 91 10.27 -6.66 3.33
C GLU A 91 11.56 -5.90 3.57
N PHE A 92 11.57 -4.59 3.35
CA PHE A 92 12.74 -3.75 3.61
C PHE A 92 13.13 -3.75 5.10
N ALA A 93 12.16 -3.68 6.01
CA ALA A 93 12.42 -3.80 7.45
C ALA A 93 13.00 -5.17 7.82
N ALA A 94 12.47 -6.23 7.23
CA ALA A 94 12.93 -7.60 7.45
C ALA A 94 14.34 -7.86 6.89
N GLU A 95 14.71 -7.23 5.76
CA GLU A 95 16.08 -7.28 5.23
C GLU A 95 17.09 -6.64 6.19
N LEU A 96 16.71 -5.56 6.88
CA LEU A 96 17.60 -4.83 7.79
C LEU A 96 17.71 -5.45 9.18
N LEU A 97 16.60 -5.98 9.72
CA LEU A 97 16.49 -6.34 11.14
C LEU A 97 16.00 -7.78 11.39
N GLY A 98 15.76 -8.53 10.31
CA GLY A 98 15.24 -9.89 10.33
C GLY A 98 13.71 -9.95 10.31
N ALA A 99 13.18 -10.92 9.56
CA ALA A 99 11.74 -11.13 9.43
C ALA A 99 11.05 -11.40 10.78
N ASP A 100 11.69 -12.17 11.67
CA ASP A 100 11.13 -12.47 12.99
C ASP A 100 10.95 -11.22 13.86
N THR A 101 11.86 -10.26 13.76
CA THR A 101 11.78 -8.98 14.49
C THR A 101 10.57 -8.17 14.00
N MET A 102 10.39 -8.09 12.68
CA MET A 102 9.23 -7.40 12.09
C MET A 102 7.91 -8.10 12.44
N ILE A 103 7.87 -9.43 12.39
CA ILE A 103 6.69 -10.23 12.77
C ILE A 103 6.32 -10.00 14.24
N LYS A 104 7.31 -9.95 15.15
CA LYS A 104 7.07 -9.64 16.57
C LYS A 104 6.50 -8.24 16.75
N ALA A 105 7.05 -7.24 16.06
CA ALA A 105 6.55 -5.87 16.10
C ALA A 105 5.09 -5.78 15.61
N LEU A 106 4.76 -6.42 14.47
CA LEU A 106 3.39 -6.48 13.93
C LEU A 106 2.39 -7.13 14.90
N LYS A 107 2.78 -8.25 15.53
CA LYS A 107 1.94 -8.93 16.52
C LYS A 107 1.69 -8.07 17.75
N LYS A 108 2.72 -7.38 18.25
CA LYS A 108 2.56 -6.44 19.37
C LYS A 108 1.62 -5.30 19.01
N ILE A 109 1.77 -4.68 17.83
CA ILE A 109 0.86 -3.62 17.40
C ILE A 109 -0.57 -4.14 17.31
N SER A 110 -0.77 -5.34 16.75
CA SER A 110 -2.08 -5.98 16.68
C SER A 110 -2.71 -6.21 18.06
N GLU A 111 -1.90 -6.60 19.05
CA GLU A 111 -2.34 -6.81 20.43
C GLU A 111 -2.69 -5.49 21.13
N TYR A 112 -1.83 -4.47 21.06
CA TYR A 112 -2.02 -3.20 21.77
C TYR A 112 -3.11 -2.31 21.17
N GLU A 113 -3.27 -2.33 19.85
CA GLU A 113 -4.29 -1.54 19.15
C GLU A 113 -5.58 -2.34 18.91
N GLU A 114 -5.67 -3.56 19.46
CA GLU A 114 -6.81 -4.48 19.30
C GLU A 114 -7.18 -4.73 17.82
N ILE A 115 -6.20 -4.66 16.92
CA ILE A 115 -6.40 -4.88 15.49
C ILE A 115 -6.49 -6.40 15.25
N PRO A 116 -7.58 -6.91 14.65
CA PRO A 116 -7.73 -8.33 14.39
C PRO A 116 -6.65 -8.83 13.42
N MET A 117 -6.10 -10.01 13.71
CA MET A 117 -5.06 -10.65 12.88
C MET A 117 -5.54 -10.87 11.44
N LYS A 118 -6.81 -11.22 11.28
CA LYS A 118 -7.45 -11.51 10.00
C LYS A 118 -8.62 -10.57 9.78
N THR A 119 -8.63 -9.92 8.62
CA THR A 119 -9.69 -9.02 8.18
C THR A 119 -10.20 -9.47 6.81
N PRO A 120 -11.49 -9.22 6.49
CA PRO A 120 -11.99 -9.49 5.15
C PRO A 120 -11.39 -8.48 4.16
N LYS A 121 -11.15 -8.89 2.90
CA LYS A 121 -10.44 -8.05 1.91
C LYS A 121 -11.06 -6.67 1.66
N TRP A 122 -12.36 -6.51 1.84
CA TRP A 122 -13.02 -5.20 1.69
C TRP A 122 -12.63 -4.23 2.82
N PHE A 123 -12.30 -4.75 4.00
CA PHE A 123 -11.78 -3.96 5.12
C PHE A 123 -10.40 -3.39 4.78
N ASP A 124 -9.52 -4.22 4.22
CA ASP A 124 -8.17 -3.82 3.82
C ASP A 124 -8.20 -2.70 2.76
N VAL A 125 -9.21 -2.72 1.88
CA VAL A 125 -9.45 -1.66 0.89
C VAL A 125 -9.84 -0.35 1.56
N ILE A 126 -10.75 -0.38 2.54
CA ILE A 126 -11.22 0.82 3.24
C ILE A 126 -10.11 1.42 4.11
N TYR A 127 -9.38 0.58 4.85
CA TYR A 127 -8.31 1.03 5.74
C TYR A 127 -6.96 1.18 5.04
N SER A 128 -6.87 0.84 3.74
CA SER A 128 -5.64 0.93 2.93
C SER A 128 -4.42 0.19 3.50
N HIS A 129 -4.64 -0.78 4.38
CA HIS A 129 -3.61 -1.65 4.95
C HIS A 129 -4.00 -3.11 4.77
N PRO A 130 -3.07 -4.00 4.38
CA PRO A 130 -3.32 -5.44 4.38
C PRO A 130 -3.52 -5.95 5.81
N SER A 131 -4.27 -7.03 5.96
CA SER A 131 -4.37 -7.74 7.24
C SER A 131 -2.98 -8.08 7.81
N ILE A 132 -2.86 -8.11 9.14
CA ILE A 132 -1.60 -8.49 9.82
C ILE A 132 -1.20 -9.91 9.44
N GLU A 133 -2.16 -10.82 9.28
CA GLU A 133 -1.95 -12.19 8.76
C GLU A 133 -1.29 -12.17 7.37
N GLU A 134 -1.78 -11.35 6.45
CA GLU A 134 -1.23 -11.23 5.10
C GLU A 134 0.21 -10.70 5.11
N ARG A 135 0.49 -9.69 5.94
CA ARG A 135 1.83 -9.13 6.13
C ARG A 135 2.81 -10.18 6.67
N ILE A 136 2.43 -10.90 7.73
CA ILE A 136 3.24 -11.98 8.33
C ILE A 136 3.46 -13.11 7.32
N LYS A 137 2.43 -13.47 6.55
CA LYS A 137 2.54 -14.49 5.50
C LYS A 137 3.56 -14.08 4.44
N ASN A 138 3.51 -12.83 3.97
CA ASN A 138 4.46 -12.32 2.98
C ASN A 138 5.90 -12.38 3.50
N LEU A 139 6.12 -11.92 4.74
CA LEU A 139 7.43 -11.95 5.39
C LEU A 139 8.03 -13.36 5.46
N ARG A 140 7.24 -14.37 5.82
CA ARG A 140 7.68 -15.77 5.88
C ARG A 140 8.05 -16.32 4.50
N ILE A 141 7.29 -15.96 3.46
CA ILE A 141 7.59 -16.37 2.09
C ILE A 141 8.90 -15.74 1.62
N SER A 142 9.09 -14.45 1.86
CA SER A 142 10.31 -13.71 1.47
C SER A 142 11.54 -14.24 2.20
N GLN A 143 11.43 -14.56 3.50
CA GLN A 143 12.48 -15.23 4.27
C GLN A 143 12.89 -16.58 3.66
N ALA A 144 11.91 -17.47 3.41
CA ALA A 144 12.18 -18.78 2.84
C ALA A 144 12.78 -18.72 1.43
N LYS A 145 12.47 -17.67 0.66
CA LYS A 145 13.08 -17.43 -0.65
C LYS A 145 14.55 -17.03 -0.53
N ASN A 146 14.87 -16.13 0.40
CA ASN A 146 16.23 -15.64 0.63
C ASN A 146 17.16 -16.77 1.12
N GLU A 147 16.67 -17.64 2.00
CA GLU A 147 17.42 -18.82 2.46
C GLU A 147 17.76 -19.79 1.31
N LYS A 148 16.85 -19.98 0.35
CA LYS A 148 17.13 -20.82 -0.83
C LYS A 148 18.16 -20.19 -1.76
N THR A 149 18.14 -18.87 -1.93
CA THR A 149 19.10 -18.16 -2.77
C THR A 149 20.51 -18.15 -2.18
N GLN A 150 20.65 -18.17 -0.84
CA GLN A 150 21.96 -18.24 -0.18
C GLN A 150 22.59 -19.65 -0.18
N ASN A 151 21.80 -20.69 -0.46
CA ASN A 151 22.23 -22.08 -0.48
C ASN A 151 22.48 -22.64 -1.90
N MET A 152 22.42 -21.78 -2.93
CA MET A 152 22.80 -22.09 -4.33
C MET A 152 24.13 -21.42 -4.68
#